data_AF-A0A9D9KZA1-F1
#
_entry.id   AF-A0A9D9KZA1-F1
#
_cell.length_a   1.000
_cell.length_b   1.000
_cell.length_c   1.000
_cell.angle_alpha   90.00
_cell.angle_beta   90.00
_cell.angle_gamma   90.00
#
_symmetry.space_group_name_H-M   'P 1'
#
loop_
_entity.id
_entity.type
_entity.pdbx_description
1 polymer ?
#
loop_
_entity_poly.entity_id
_entity_poly.type
_entity_poly.pdbx_seq_one_letter_code
_entity_poly.pdbx_strand_id
1 'polypeptide(L)'
;DMDYYDDFLYDLTESLMPYMSEHYSVAEGRENTAICGFSMGGRESLYIGMKACDKIGYVAASSPAPGIVPAQDMFLNHRGSMTESEFKFATTPYLLMIGGGTNDTVVGTFPKQYHELYDKNGVDNIWFEKAGAGHDASVGTPLFYNFIGHIFPVGAAQAADPSPSPSPSPSPSPSPSPSPSPSPSPSPSPSPSPSPSPSPSPSPTTSPEPTQVPEVTAGDADGNGVVNTADITLVMKHLIGSSTIKSENIRNADLNGDGKISIIDLIKLKNIFS
;
A
#
# COMPACT_ATOMS: atom_id res chain seq x y z
N ASP A 1 -13.98 3.17 -4.51
CA ASP A 1 -13.33 4.48 -4.59
C ASP A 1 -11.88 4.36 -4.19
N MET A 2 -10.98 4.77 -5.07
CA MET A 2 -9.53 4.81 -4.83
C MET A 2 -9.11 6.08 -4.08
N ASP A 3 -10.06 6.97 -3.76
CA ASP A 3 -9.84 8.26 -3.11
C ASP A 3 -9.05 8.14 -1.79
N TYR A 4 -9.23 7.05 -1.04
CA TYR A 4 -8.47 6.80 0.20
C TYR A 4 -6.98 6.49 -0.02
N TYR A 5 -6.60 5.96 -1.18
CA TYR A 5 -5.18 5.71 -1.47
C TYR A 5 -4.46 7.03 -1.74
N ASP A 6 -5.13 7.94 -2.46
CA ASP A 6 -4.62 9.28 -2.75
C ASP A 6 -4.36 10.11 -1.49
N ASP A 7 -5.11 9.86 -0.41
CA ASP A 7 -4.93 10.53 0.88
C ASP A 7 -3.56 10.23 1.53
N PHE A 8 -2.86 9.17 1.10
CA PHE A 8 -1.48 8.91 1.54
C PHE A 8 -0.52 10.03 1.13
N LEU A 9 -0.88 10.86 0.14
CA LEU A 9 -0.18 12.11 -0.15
C LEU A 9 -0.06 12.99 1.10
N TYR A 10 -1.13 13.13 1.87
CA TYR A 10 -1.17 13.97 3.06
C TYR A 10 -0.46 13.30 4.23
N ASP A 11 -0.66 11.99 4.42
CA ASP A 11 0.08 11.25 5.44
C ASP A 11 1.60 11.34 5.22
N LEU A 12 2.05 11.16 3.97
CA LEU A 12 3.46 11.29 3.63
C LEU A 12 3.96 12.73 3.83
N THR A 13 3.30 13.72 3.21
CA THR A 13 3.87 15.07 3.05
C THR A 13 3.58 16.01 4.22
N GLU A 14 2.58 15.72 5.05
CA GLU A 14 2.17 16.54 6.19
C GLU A 14 2.45 15.85 7.54
N SER A 15 2.64 14.52 7.57
CA SER A 15 2.92 13.79 8.82
C SER A 15 4.30 13.12 8.79
N LEU A 16 4.55 12.19 7.86
CA LEU A 16 5.76 11.37 7.88
C LEU A 16 7.03 12.16 7.55
N MET A 17 7.02 12.99 6.50
CA MET A 17 8.19 13.80 6.13
C MET A 17 8.58 14.79 7.25
N PRO A 18 7.65 15.57 7.86
CA PRO A 18 7.99 16.40 9.02
C PRO A 18 8.55 15.61 10.21
N TYR A 19 7.94 14.46 10.53
CA TYR A 19 8.45 13.58 11.59
C TYR A 19 9.88 13.10 11.29
N MET A 20 10.16 12.70 10.04
CA MET A 20 11.51 12.30 9.63
C MET A 20 12.53 13.44 9.82
N SER A 21 12.19 14.66 9.42
CA SER A 21 13.06 15.83 9.59
C SER A 21 13.29 16.20 11.06
N GLU A 22 12.32 15.97 11.95
CA GLU A 22 12.47 16.22 13.38
C GLU A 22 13.36 15.16 14.07
N HIS A 23 13.29 13.92 13.61
CA HIS A 23 13.92 12.78 14.29
C HIS A 23 15.22 12.29 13.64
N TYR A 24 15.51 12.68 12.40
CA TYR A 24 16.69 12.25 11.65
C TYR A 24 17.34 13.42 10.90
N SER A 25 18.64 13.32 10.65
CA SER A 25 19.33 14.27 9.77
C SER A 25 19.00 13.97 8.32
N VAL A 26 17.96 14.63 7.81
CA VAL A 26 17.48 14.52 6.43
C VAL A 26 17.92 15.75 5.64
N ALA A 27 18.47 15.54 4.45
CA ALA A 27 18.76 16.64 3.54
C ALA A 27 17.44 17.17 2.94
N GLU A 28 17.24 18.49 2.98
CA GLU A 28 16.02 19.13 2.47
C GLU A 28 16.07 19.30 0.95
N GLY A 29 14.92 19.60 0.35
CA GLY A 29 14.80 19.89 -1.07
C GLY A 29 14.50 18.67 -1.93
N ARG A 30 13.88 18.92 -3.09
CA ARG A 30 13.47 17.86 -4.02
C ARG A 30 14.66 17.15 -4.65
N GLU A 31 15.78 17.85 -4.79
CA GLU A 31 17.07 17.33 -5.21
C GLU A 31 17.67 16.31 -4.24
N ASN A 32 17.13 16.20 -3.02
CA ASN A 32 17.51 15.23 -2.01
C ASN A 32 16.35 14.28 -1.61
N THR A 33 15.23 14.33 -2.33
CA THR A 33 14.03 13.54 -2.00
C THR A 33 13.57 12.67 -3.18
N ALA A 34 13.43 11.37 -2.94
CA ALA A 34 12.99 10.38 -3.91
C ALA A 34 11.80 9.57 -3.38
N ILE A 35 10.90 9.15 -4.26
CA ILE A 35 9.82 8.21 -3.95
C ILE A 35 9.84 7.05 -4.94
N CYS A 36 9.66 5.83 -4.43
CA CYS A 36 9.50 4.67 -5.29
C CYS A 36 8.61 3.60 -4.68
N GLY A 37 7.99 2.78 -5.54
CA GLY A 37 7.07 1.76 -5.07
C GLY A 37 6.72 0.70 -6.12
N PHE A 38 6.18 -0.41 -5.64
CA PHE A 38 5.76 -1.56 -6.43
C PHE A 38 4.23 -1.70 -6.44
N SER A 39 3.63 -2.10 -7.56
CA SER A 39 2.19 -2.36 -7.67
C SER A 39 1.35 -1.14 -7.30
N MET A 40 0.44 -1.25 -6.32
CA MET A 40 -0.29 -0.09 -5.79
C MET A 40 0.66 0.99 -5.25
N GLY A 41 1.77 0.62 -4.60
CA GLY A 41 2.79 1.58 -4.18
C GLY A 41 3.49 2.27 -5.36
N GLY A 42 3.58 1.61 -6.52
CA GLY A 42 4.09 2.21 -7.75
C GLY A 42 3.12 3.23 -8.31
N ARG A 43 1.82 2.90 -8.31
CA ARG A 43 0.74 3.84 -8.63
C ARG A 43 0.80 5.07 -7.73
N GLU A 44 0.88 4.87 -6.41
CA GLU A 44 1.00 5.98 -5.44
C GLU A 44 2.28 6.79 -5.66
N SER A 45 3.40 6.16 -5.97
CA SER A 45 4.67 6.86 -6.24
C SER A 45 4.55 7.82 -7.43
N LEU A 46 3.87 7.40 -8.51
CA LEU A 46 3.59 8.28 -9.65
C LEU A 46 2.65 9.42 -9.27
N TYR A 47 1.56 9.11 -8.57
CA TYR A 47 0.56 10.10 -8.16
C TYR A 47 1.16 11.16 -7.24
N ILE A 48 1.78 10.73 -6.13
CA ILE A 48 2.41 11.60 -5.15
C ILE A 48 3.57 12.37 -5.77
N GLY A 49 4.39 11.72 -6.63
CA GLY A 49 5.45 12.40 -7.36
C GLY A 49 4.93 13.58 -8.19
N MET A 50 3.77 13.42 -8.85
CA MET A 50 3.14 14.52 -9.60
C MET A 50 2.54 15.59 -8.68
N LYS A 51 1.87 15.19 -7.59
CA LYS A 51 1.15 16.09 -6.70
C LYS A 51 2.05 16.87 -5.74
N ALA A 52 3.19 16.30 -5.35
CA ALA A 52 4.20 16.89 -4.47
C ALA A 52 5.53 17.11 -5.22
N CYS A 53 5.45 17.49 -6.51
CA CYS A 53 6.61 17.66 -7.37
C CYS A 53 7.56 18.79 -6.93
N ASP A 54 7.11 19.69 -6.06
CA ASP A 54 7.90 20.71 -5.37
C ASP A 54 8.78 20.12 -4.25
N LYS A 55 8.36 18.99 -3.66
CA LYS A 55 9.08 18.28 -2.59
C LYS A 55 9.86 17.06 -3.08
N ILE A 56 9.47 16.46 -4.21
CA ILE A 56 10.03 15.20 -4.71
C ILE A 56 10.68 15.40 -6.08
N GLY A 57 11.96 15.05 -6.19
CA GLY A 57 12.75 15.24 -7.40
C GLY A 57 13.02 13.96 -8.18
N TYR A 58 12.83 12.78 -7.58
CA TYR A 58 13.12 11.49 -8.23
C TYR A 58 11.95 10.53 -7.98
N VAL A 59 11.48 9.86 -9.03
CA VAL A 59 10.30 8.98 -8.95
C VAL A 59 10.59 7.66 -9.66
N ALA A 60 10.24 6.54 -9.02
CA ALA A 60 10.25 5.23 -9.69
C ALA A 60 9.02 4.39 -9.39
N ALA A 61 8.52 3.67 -10.39
CA ALA A 61 7.36 2.81 -10.24
C ALA A 61 7.60 1.46 -10.94
N SER A 62 7.61 0.39 -10.14
CA SER A 62 7.66 -0.98 -10.67
C SER A 62 6.25 -1.57 -10.71
N SER A 63 5.86 -2.10 -11.86
CA SER A 63 4.53 -2.66 -12.12
C SER A 63 3.38 -1.82 -11.54
N PRO A 64 3.33 -0.48 -11.73
CA PRO A 64 2.29 0.36 -11.15
C PRO A 64 0.88 -0.13 -11.51
N ALA A 65 0.02 -0.20 -10.50
CA ALA A 65 -1.40 -0.51 -10.66
C ALA A 65 -2.14 0.61 -11.43
N PRO A 66 -3.27 0.30 -12.10
CA PRO A 66 -4.11 1.30 -12.75
C PRO A 66 -4.78 2.26 -11.75
N GLY A 67 -5.39 3.33 -12.27
CA GLY A 67 -6.36 4.14 -11.52
C GLY A 67 -5.94 5.59 -11.22
N ILE A 68 -4.80 6.07 -11.70
CA ILE A 68 -4.50 7.52 -11.70
C ILE A 68 -5.34 8.25 -12.74
N VAL A 69 -5.45 7.66 -13.94
CA VAL A 69 -6.33 8.10 -15.03
C VAL A 69 -7.49 7.11 -15.20
N PRO A 70 -8.60 7.49 -15.86
CA PRO A 70 -9.66 6.55 -16.17
C PRO A 70 -9.10 5.29 -16.83
N ALA A 71 -9.43 4.14 -16.27
CA ALA A 71 -8.92 2.85 -16.73
C ALA A 71 -9.93 1.76 -16.39
N GLN A 72 -9.95 0.68 -17.16
CA GLN A 72 -10.74 -0.49 -16.83
C GLN A 72 -9.83 -1.70 -16.71
N ASP A 73 -9.76 -2.25 -15.49
CA ASP A 73 -9.13 -3.56 -15.29
C ASP A 73 -10.18 -4.68 -15.37
N MET A 74 -9.75 -5.92 -15.13
CA MET A 74 -10.61 -7.10 -15.23
C MET A 74 -11.82 -7.08 -14.28
N PHE A 75 -11.81 -6.23 -13.25
CA PHE A 75 -12.76 -6.25 -12.14
C PHE A 75 -13.37 -4.89 -11.80
N LEU A 76 -12.67 -3.79 -12.08
CA LEU A 76 -13.03 -2.44 -11.68
C LEU A 76 -12.92 -1.46 -12.84
N ASN A 77 -13.90 -0.57 -12.90
CA ASN A 77 -13.81 0.65 -13.70
C ASN A 77 -13.28 1.76 -12.78
N HIS A 78 -12.07 2.22 -13.06
CA HIS A 78 -11.41 3.30 -12.34
C HIS A 78 -11.87 4.63 -12.91
N ARG A 79 -12.43 5.50 -12.06
CA ARG A 79 -12.75 6.87 -12.46
C ARG A 79 -11.50 7.68 -12.81
N GLY A 80 -10.37 7.36 -12.19
CA GLY A 80 -9.17 8.17 -12.22
C GLY A 80 -9.26 9.38 -11.29
N SER A 81 -8.11 9.80 -10.79
CA SER A 81 -7.93 11.03 -10.01
C SER A 81 -7.63 12.24 -10.92
N MET A 82 -7.29 11.99 -12.19
CA MET A 82 -7.05 13.01 -13.22
C MET A 82 -7.33 12.46 -14.62
N THR A 83 -7.47 13.33 -15.62
CA THR A 83 -7.61 12.92 -17.02
C THR A 83 -6.26 12.56 -17.65
N GLU A 84 -6.29 11.84 -18.78
CA GLU A 84 -5.07 11.57 -19.57
C GLU A 84 -4.31 12.85 -19.95
N SER A 85 -5.00 13.93 -20.30
CA SER A 85 -4.37 15.21 -20.67
C SER A 85 -3.74 15.95 -19.49
N GLU A 86 -4.22 15.69 -18.27
CA GLU A 86 -3.68 16.27 -17.04
C GLU A 86 -2.54 15.43 -16.47
N PHE A 87 -2.32 14.21 -16.97
CA PHE A 87 -1.30 13.27 -16.49
C PHE A 87 0.12 13.73 -16.83
N LYS A 88 0.64 14.66 -16.03
CA LYS A 88 2.00 15.18 -16.12
C LYS A 88 2.40 15.86 -14.82
N PHE A 89 3.70 16.01 -14.64
CA PHE A 89 4.25 16.79 -13.53
C PHE A 89 4.13 18.28 -13.83
N ALA A 90 3.74 19.08 -12.84
CA ALA A 90 3.87 20.53 -12.94
C ALA A 90 5.35 20.96 -12.95
N THR A 91 6.21 20.21 -12.27
CA THR A 91 7.68 20.30 -12.35
C THR A 91 8.26 18.90 -12.55
N THR A 92 8.89 18.65 -13.69
CA THR A 92 9.43 17.34 -14.06
C THR A 92 10.46 16.85 -13.02
N PRO A 93 10.45 15.55 -12.65
CA PRO A 93 11.49 14.97 -11.81
C PRO A 93 12.83 14.94 -12.56
N TYR A 94 13.94 14.97 -11.82
CA TYR A 94 15.29 14.76 -12.34
C TYR A 94 15.48 13.34 -12.90
N LEU A 95 14.73 12.38 -12.39
CA LEU A 95 14.69 10.99 -12.87
C LEU A 95 13.28 10.42 -12.67
N LEU A 96 12.72 9.87 -13.74
CA LEU A 96 11.48 9.09 -13.72
C LEU A 96 11.75 7.73 -14.35
N MET A 97 11.58 6.66 -13.58
CA MET A 97 11.73 5.28 -14.05
C MET A 97 10.43 4.50 -13.87
N ILE A 98 9.98 3.83 -14.92
CA ILE A 98 8.79 3.00 -14.88
C ILE A 98 9.16 1.63 -15.43
N GLY A 99 8.67 0.56 -14.82
CA GLY A 99 8.92 -0.77 -15.35
C GLY A 99 7.77 -1.74 -15.21
N GLY A 100 7.79 -2.77 -16.04
CA GLY A 100 6.77 -3.82 -16.08
C GLY A 100 7.29 -5.12 -16.67
N GLY A 101 6.58 -6.21 -16.37
CA GLY A 101 6.84 -7.54 -16.95
C GLY A 101 5.87 -7.84 -18.09
N THR A 102 6.34 -8.50 -19.15
CA THR A 102 5.46 -8.81 -20.31
C THR A 102 4.40 -9.87 -20.00
N ASN A 103 4.58 -10.64 -18.92
CA ASN A 103 3.65 -11.67 -18.46
C ASN A 103 2.97 -11.27 -17.14
N ASP A 104 2.99 -9.97 -16.80
CA ASP A 104 2.32 -9.46 -15.61
C ASP A 104 0.80 -9.54 -15.81
N THR A 105 0.19 -10.56 -15.23
CA THR A 105 -1.25 -10.83 -15.32
C THR A 105 -2.04 -10.17 -14.19
N VAL A 106 -1.42 -9.31 -13.37
CA VAL A 106 -2.09 -8.57 -12.30
C VAL A 106 -2.36 -7.15 -12.75
N VAL A 107 -1.34 -6.44 -13.23
CA VAL A 107 -1.48 -5.06 -13.73
C VAL A 107 -1.40 -4.98 -15.26
N GLY A 108 -1.25 -6.10 -15.96
CA GLY A 108 -1.33 -6.15 -17.42
C GLY A 108 -0.38 -5.15 -18.08
N THR A 109 -0.95 -4.34 -18.99
CA THR A 109 -0.20 -3.33 -19.74
C THR A 109 -0.22 -1.94 -19.11
N PHE A 110 -0.87 -1.75 -17.95
CA PHE A 110 -0.97 -0.43 -17.30
C PHE A 110 0.39 0.24 -17.03
N PRO A 111 1.44 -0.47 -16.58
CA PRO A 111 2.78 0.12 -16.46
C PRO A 111 3.28 0.78 -17.74
N LYS A 112 3.11 0.10 -18.88
CA LYS A 112 3.52 0.60 -20.19
C LYS A 112 2.64 1.77 -20.64
N GLN A 113 1.34 1.73 -20.35
CA GLN A 113 0.43 2.83 -20.64
C GLN A 113 0.84 4.11 -19.90
N TYR A 114 1.30 4.03 -18.65
CA TYR A 114 1.80 5.21 -17.94
C TYR A 114 3.07 5.78 -18.59
N HIS A 115 4.02 4.94 -18.98
CA HIS A 115 5.19 5.35 -19.75
C HIS A 115 4.80 6.08 -21.04
N GLU A 116 3.96 5.46 -21.87
CA GLU A 116 3.50 6.03 -23.14
C GLU A 116 2.69 7.32 -22.95
N LEU A 117 1.94 7.43 -21.85
CA LEU A 117 1.18 8.63 -21.53
C LEU A 117 2.07 9.79 -21.10
N TYR A 118 3.14 9.53 -20.34
CA TYR A 118 4.17 10.54 -20.07
C TYR A 118 4.85 11.01 -21.36
N ASP A 119 5.23 10.10 -22.25
CA ASP A 119 5.81 10.45 -23.56
C ASP A 119 4.85 11.34 -24.36
N LYS A 120 3.57 10.95 -24.44
CA LYS A 120 2.51 11.71 -25.12
C LYS A 120 2.32 13.10 -24.53
N ASN A 121 2.52 13.26 -23.22
CA ASN A 121 2.38 14.54 -22.52
C ASN A 121 3.70 15.32 -22.38
N GLY A 122 4.77 14.88 -23.06
CA GLY A 122 6.06 15.57 -23.12
C GLY A 122 6.88 15.50 -21.83
N VAL A 123 6.74 14.40 -21.08
CA VAL A 123 7.49 14.15 -19.84
C VAL A 123 8.53 13.05 -20.10
N ASP A 124 9.80 13.42 -20.05
CA ASP A 124 10.91 12.46 -20.18
C ASP A 124 10.84 11.41 -19.07
N ASN A 125 10.94 10.14 -19.47
CA ASN A 125 10.89 9.01 -18.56
C ASN A 125 11.61 7.79 -19.14
N ILE A 126 12.08 6.90 -18.27
CA ILE A 126 12.83 5.70 -18.63
C ILE A 126 11.92 4.48 -18.43
N TRP A 127 11.75 3.71 -19.51
CA TRP A 127 11.02 2.45 -19.49
C TRP A 127 11.95 1.25 -19.30
N PHE A 128 11.62 0.39 -18.35
CA PHE A 128 12.27 -0.90 -18.10
C PHE A 128 11.28 -2.05 -18.26
N GLU A 129 11.42 -2.83 -19.32
CA GLU A 129 10.59 -4.02 -19.55
C GLU A 129 11.40 -5.30 -19.34
N LYS A 130 10.83 -6.25 -18.59
CA LYS A 130 11.42 -7.59 -18.45
C LYS A 130 10.54 -8.63 -19.13
N ALA A 131 11.03 -9.16 -20.25
CA ALA A 131 10.40 -10.25 -20.98
C ALA A 131 10.18 -11.48 -20.08
N GLY A 132 8.98 -12.05 -20.14
CA GLY A 132 8.55 -13.22 -19.38
C GLY A 132 8.34 -12.99 -17.88
N ALA A 133 8.63 -11.80 -17.34
CA ALA A 133 8.38 -11.52 -15.92
C ALA A 133 6.90 -11.37 -15.62
N GLY A 134 6.47 -11.88 -14.46
CA GLY A 134 5.13 -11.69 -13.92
C GLY A 134 5.07 -10.52 -12.93
N HIS A 135 4.05 -10.53 -12.07
CA HIS A 135 3.86 -9.53 -11.03
C HIS A 135 4.75 -9.82 -9.80
N ASP A 136 6.06 -9.82 -10.00
CA ASP A 136 7.03 -10.27 -9.02
C ASP A 136 8.27 -9.37 -8.93
N ALA A 137 9.14 -9.67 -7.96
CA ALA A 137 10.33 -8.89 -7.67
C ALA A 137 11.37 -8.86 -8.81
N SER A 138 11.23 -9.68 -9.85
CA SER A 138 12.18 -9.72 -10.98
C SER A 138 12.14 -8.46 -11.85
N VAL A 139 11.05 -7.68 -11.79
CA VAL A 139 10.99 -6.33 -12.37
C VAL A 139 11.51 -5.29 -11.38
N GLY A 140 10.97 -5.31 -10.16
CA GLY A 140 11.24 -4.26 -9.16
C GLY A 140 12.69 -4.23 -8.67
N THR A 141 13.30 -5.39 -8.45
CA THR A 141 14.69 -5.47 -7.94
C THR A 141 15.70 -4.76 -8.85
N PRO A 142 15.80 -5.09 -10.16
CA PRO A 142 16.73 -4.39 -11.04
C PRO A 142 16.32 -2.92 -11.29
N LEU A 143 15.02 -2.62 -11.32
CA LEU A 143 14.55 -1.24 -11.50
C LEU A 143 14.97 -0.36 -10.32
N PHE A 144 14.69 -0.78 -9.09
CA PHE A 144 15.05 0.00 -7.90
C PHE A 144 16.55 0.04 -7.65
N TYR A 145 17.28 -1.04 -7.97
CA TYR A 145 18.74 -1.03 -7.92
C TYR A 145 19.31 0.08 -8.82
N ASN A 146 18.84 0.15 -10.07
CA ASN A 146 19.29 1.19 -11.00
C ASN A 146 18.82 2.58 -10.55
N PHE A 147 17.58 2.71 -10.09
CA PHE A 147 17.04 3.98 -9.60
C PHE A 147 17.87 4.53 -8.43
N ILE A 148 18.03 3.73 -7.36
CA ILE A 148 18.78 4.13 -6.16
C ILE A 148 20.25 4.44 -6.50
N GLY A 149 20.84 3.77 -7.48
CA GLY A 149 22.19 4.07 -7.96
C GLY A 149 22.35 5.40 -8.70
N HIS A 150 21.26 6.03 -9.16
CA HIS A 150 21.29 7.24 -10.00
C HIS A 150 20.57 8.45 -9.39
N ILE A 151 19.94 8.29 -8.22
CA ILE A 151 19.42 9.43 -7.46
C ILE A 151 20.54 10.15 -6.70
N PHE A 152 20.32 11.43 -6.40
CA PHE A 152 21.21 12.28 -5.60
C PHE A 152 22.68 12.31 -6.09
N PRO A 153 22.95 12.52 -7.40
CA PRO A 153 24.31 12.58 -7.87
C PRO A 153 25.06 13.75 -7.21
N VAL A 154 26.32 13.51 -6.84
CA VAL A 154 27.18 14.49 -6.17
C VAL A 154 27.22 15.78 -7.00
N GLY A 155 26.77 16.89 -6.42
CA GLY A 155 26.70 18.21 -7.07
C GLY A 155 25.32 18.62 -7.58
N ALA A 156 24.29 17.77 -7.51
CA ALA A 156 22.90 18.15 -7.86
C ALA A 156 22.37 19.32 -7.01
N ALA A 157 22.69 19.33 -5.72
CA ALA A 157 22.34 20.43 -4.80
C ALA A 157 23.05 21.76 -5.11
N GLN A 158 24.07 21.76 -5.96
CA GLN A 158 24.84 22.95 -6.33
C GLN A 158 24.36 23.58 -7.66
N ALA A 159 23.50 22.89 -8.40
CA ALA A 159 22.93 23.33 -9.68
C ALA A 159 21.45 23.74 -9.59
N ALA A 160 20.77 23.44 -8.48
CA ALA A 160 19.48 24.04 -8.16
C ALA A 160 19.71 25.49 -7.70
N ASP A 161 18.91 26.43 -8.21
CA ASP A 161 18.91 27.86 -7.87
C ASP A 161 19.09 28.12 -6.36
N PRO A 162 19.67 29.28 -5.96
CA PRO A 162 19.88 29.56 -4.55
C PRO A 162 18.56 29.46 -3.79
N SER A 163 18.49 28.48 -2.90
CA SER A 163 17.42 28.30 -1.93
C SER A 163 16.96 29.66 -1.39
N PRO A 164 15.65 29.93 -1.23
CA PRO A 164 15.24 31.02 -0.37
C PRO A 164 15.94 30.84 0.99
N SER A 165 16.48 31.94 1.51
CA SER A 165 17.17 32.02 2.80
C SER A 165 16.49 31.13 3.84
N PRO A 166 17.23 30.42 4.71
CA PRO A 166 16.63 29.66 5.79
C PRO A 166 15.64 30.56 6.51
N SER A 167 14.37 30.15 6.53
CA SER A 167 13.34 30.80 7.33
C SER A 167 13.85 30.81 8.78
N PRO A 168 13.73 31.93 9.51
CA PRO A 168 14.25 32.01 10.86
C PRO A 168 13.75 30.83 11.69
N SER A 169 14.69 30.19 12.40
CA SER A 169 14.40 29.12 13.36
C SER A 169 13.17 29.51 14.19
N PRO A 170 12.15 28.64 14.31
CA PRO A 170 11.01 28.93 15.16
C PRO A 170 11.52 29.26 16.56
N SER A 171 11.07 30.40 17.08
CA SER A 171 11.31 30.82 18.46
C SER A 171 10.85 29.69 19.39
N PRO A 172 11.57 29.38 20.49
CA PRO A 172 11.18 28.32 21.40
C PRO A 172 9.72 28.49 21.80
N SER A 173 8.93 27.46 21.49
CA SER A 173 7.52 27.38 21.88
C SER A 173 7.41 27.55 23.40
N PRO A 174 6.46 28.34 23.92
CA PRO A 174 6.30 28.49 25.36
C PRO A 174 6.13 27.12 26.01
N SER A 175 6.88 26.89 27.08
CA SER A 175 6.83 25.68 27.90
C SER A 175 5.37 25.30 28.20
N PRO A 176 4.97 24.03 28.03
CA PRO A 176 3.60 23.62 28.29
C PRO A 176 3.22 23.97 29.73
N SER A 177 2.04 24.57 29.89
CA SER A 177 1.41 24.82 31.19
C SER A 177 1.25 23.47 31.92
N PRO A 178 1.48 23.40 33.24
CA PRO A 178 1.39 22.15 33.98
C PRO A 178 0.03 21.47 33.76
N SER A 179 0.09 20.20 33.37
CA SER A 179 -1.08 19.34 33.17
C SER A 179 -1.93 19.31 34.45
N PRO A 180 -3.28 19.41 34.35
CA PRO A 180 -4.14 19.28 35.52
C PRO A 180 -3.92 17.92 36.19
N SER A 181 -3.80 17.96 37.51
CA SER A 181 -3.61 16.80 38.38
C SER A 181 -4.65 15.72 38.10
N PRO A 182 -4.29 14.42 38.06
CA PRO A 182 -5.24 13.35 37.79
C PRO A 182 -6.37 13.37 38.81
N SER A 183 -7.60 13.29 38.28
CA SER A 183 -8.83 13.11 39.07
C SER A 183 -8.72 11.82 39.90
N PRO A 184 -9.18 11.80 41.16
CA PRO A 184 -9.04 10.63 42.03
C PRO A 184 -9.66 9.38 41.40
N SER A 185 -8.91 8.29 41.48
CA SER A 185 -9.30 6.97 41.03
C SER A 185 -10.63 6.54 41.70
N PRO A 186 -11.61 5.99 40.95
CA PRO A 186 -12.83 5.50 41.56
C PRO A 186 -12.53 4.35 42.52
N SER A 187 -13.13 4.43 43.70
CA SER A 187 -13.05 3.45 44.79
C SER A 187 -13.43 2.05 44.29
N PRO A 188 -12.76 0.97 44.74
CA PRO A 188 -13.07 -0.39 44.31
C PRO A 188 -14.53 -0.75 44.64
N SER A 189 -15.22 -1.26 43.62
CA SER A 189 -16.56 -1.82 43.72
C SER A 189 -16.55 -3.03 44.69
N PRO A 190 -17.59 -3.22 45.53
CA PRO A 190 -17.61 -4.30 46.50
C PRO A 190 -17.56 -5.68 45.83
N SER A 191 -16.79 -6.58 46.46
CA SER A 191 -16.62 -7.97 46.06
C SER A 191 -17.99 -8.68 45.95
N PRO A 192 -18.25 -9.46 44.88
CA PRO A 192 -19.46 -10.24 44.79
C PRO A 192 -19.52 -11.30 45.89
N SER A 193 -20.72 -11.46 46.46
CA SER A 193 -21.09 -12.46 47.46
C SER A 193 -20.91 -13.89 46.89
N PRO A 194 -20.53 -14.89 47.72
CA PRO A 194 -20.32 -16.25 47.22
C PRO A 194 -21.62 -16.83 46.63
N SER A 195 -21.50 -17.34 45.41
CA SER A 195 -22.55 -18.05 44.69
C SER A 195 -22.91 -19.36 45.42
N PRO A 196 -24.20 -19.75 45.48
CA PRO A 196 -24.61 -20.98 46.15
C PRO A 196 -24.03 -22.24 45.46
N SER A 197 -23.76 -23.24 46.29
CA SER A 197 -23.22 -24.55 45.93
C SER A 197 -24.01 -25.22 44.79
N PRO A 198 -23.36 -25.85 43.80
CA PRO A 198 -24.06 -26.56 42.74
C PRO A 198 -24.81 -27.79 43.28
N SER A 199 -26.02 -27.96 42.79
CA SER A 199 -26.89 -29.13 42.95
C SER A 199 -26.29 -30.35 42.20
N PRO A 200 -26.57 -31.60 42.60
CA PRO A 200 -25.89 -32.76 42.05
C PRO A 200 -26.14 -32.92 40.54
N SER A 201 -25.05 -33.26 39.86
CA SER A 201 -24.92 -33.49 38.42
C SER A 201 -25.91 -34.56 37.91
N PRO A 202 -26.66 -34.30 36.82
CA PRO A 202 -27.38 -35.35 36.13
C PRO A 202 -26.39 -36.29 35.41
N SER A 203 -26.71 -37.59 35.43
CA SER A 203 -25.99 -38.67 34.75
C SER A 203 -25.59 -38.35 33.30
N PRO A 204 -24.49 -38.92 32.79
CA PRO A 204 -23.95 -38.60 31.48
C PRO A 204 -24.96 -38.95 30.38
N THR A 205 -25.51 -37.93 29.74
CA THR A 205 -26.12 -38.06 28.42
C THR A 205 -25.00 -38.26 27.40
N THR A 206 -25.24 -39.19 26.49
CA THR A 206 -24.38 -39.59 25.39
C THR A 206 -23.76 -38.37 24.69
N SER A 207 -22.43 -38.36 24.62
CA SER A 207 -21.65 -37.45 23.80
C SER A 207 -22.26 -37.40 22.39
N PRO A 208 -22.54 -36.21 21.83
CA PRO A 208 -22.76 -36.15 20.39
C PRO A 208 -21.50 -36.69 19.70
N GLU A 209 -21.75 -37.49 18.68
CA GLU A 209 -20.79 -37.95 17.69
C GLU A 209 -19.94 -36.76 17.21
N PRO A 210 -18.61 -36.90 16.99
CA PRO A 210 -17.79 -35.79 16.55
C PRO A 210 -18.37 -35.25 15.25
N THR A 211 -18.90 -34.03 15.30
CA THR A 211 -19.25 -33.26 14.11
C THR A 211 -18.01 -33.25 13.25
N GLN A 212 -18.09 -33.88 12.07
CA GLN A 212 -17.04 -33.81 11.05
C GLN A 212 -16.66 -32.33 10.91
N VAL A 213 -15.39 -32.01 11.16
CA VAL A 213 -14.85 -30.70 10.81
C VAL A 213 -15.11 -30.55 9.31
N PRO A 214 -15.87 -29.55 8.85
CA PRO A 214 -16.04 -29.34 7.42
C PRO A 214 -14.63 -29.26 6.81
N GLU A 215 -14.42 -30.06 5.77
CA GLU A 215 -13.14 -30.17 5.09
C GLU A 215 -12.70 -28.77 4.67
N VAL A 216 -11.56 -28.32 5.22
CA VAL A 216 -11.02 -26.99 4.95
C VAL A 216 -10.46 -27.02 3.53
N THR A 217 -11.22 -26.48 2.58
CA THR A 217 -10.78 -26.37 1.19
C THR A 217 -9.84 -25.17 1.06
N ALA A 218 -8.53 -25.43 1.02
CA ALA A 218 -7.53 -24.39 0.83
C ALA A 218 -7.78 -23.63 -0.48
N GLY A 219 -7.94 -22.31 -0.39
CA GLY A 219 -8.26 -21.42 -1.52
C GLY A 219 -9.75 -21.12 -1.70
N ASP A 220 -10.66 -21.75 -0.95
CA ASP A 220 -12.10 -21.48 -0.96
C ASP A 220 -12.43 -20.30 -0.03
N ALA A 221 -12.15 -19.10 -0.50
CA ALA A 221 -12.30 -17.86 0.26
C ALA A 221 -13.77 -17.51 0.51
N ASP A 222 -14.67 -17.89 -0.40
CA ASP A 222 -16.11 -17.60 -0.24
C ASP A 222 -16.87 -18.70 0.53
N GLY A 223 -16.24 -19.86 0.72
CA GLY A 223 -16.76 -20.98 1.52
C GLY A 223 -17.84 -21.78 0.81
N ASN A 224 -17.90 -21.72 -0.52
CA ASN A 224 -18.89 -22.43 -1.32
C ASN A 224 -18.49 -23.89 -1.62
N GLY A 225 -17.30 -24.31 -1.20
CA GLY A 225 -16.73 -25.64 -1.41
C GLY A 225 -15.97 -25.82 -2.72
N VAL A 226 -15.82 -24.76 -3.54
CA VAL A 226 -15.25 -24.81 -4.89
C VAL A 226 -14.24 -23.68 -5.08
N VAL A 227 -12.97 -24.03 -5.19
CA VAL A 227 -11.88 -23.09 -5.50
C VAL A 227 -11.99 -22.65 -6.96
N ASN A 228 -12.36 -21.39 -7.19
CA ASN A 228 -12.51 -20.80 -8.52
C ASN A 228 -12.16 -19.30 -8.58
N THR A 229 -12.37 -18.66 -9.72
CA THR A 229 -12.07 -17.23 -9.92
C THR A 229 -12.84 -16.31 -8.97
N ALA A 230 -13.99 -16.74 -8.44
CA ALA A 230 -14.73 -16.00 -7.41
C ALA A 230 -13.92 -15.86 -6.12
N ASP A 231 -13.14 -16.87 -5.74
CA ASP A 231 -12.26 -16.82 -4.56
C ASP A 231 -11.11 -15.85 -4.76
N ILE A 232 -10.47 -15.89 -5.93
CA ILE A 232 -9.44 -14.91 -6.32
C ILE A 232 -10.02 -13.50 -6.21
N THR A 233 -11.23 -13.32 -6.75
CA THR A 233 -11.93 -12.03 -6.75
C THR A 233 -12.24 -11.57 -5.33
N LEU A 234 -12.63 -12.49 -4.45
CA LEU A 234 -12.97 -12.17 -3.07
C LEU A 234 -11.72 -11.81 -2.24
N VAL A 235 -10.63 -12.57 -2.39
CA VAL A 235 -9.32 -12.24 -1.78
C VAL A 235 -8.84 -10.88 -2.26
N MET A 236 -8.89 -10.61 -3.57
CA MET A 236 -8.57 -9.30 -4.12
C MET A 236 -9.43 -8.18 -3.52
N LYS A 237 -10.76 -8.33 -3.52
CA LYS A 237 -11.69 -7.35 -2.94
C LYS A 237 -11.42 -7.10 -1.47
N HIS A 238 -11.00 -8.14 -0.74
CA HIS A 238 -10.59 -8.03 0.65
C HIS A 238 -9.32 -7.20 0.82
N LEU A 239 -8.31 -7.44 -0.01
CA LEU A 239 -7.05 -6.68 0.02
C LEU A 239 -7.24 -5.19 -0.30
N ILE A 240 -8.17 -4.87 -1.21
CA ILE A 240 -8.47 -3.47 -1.59
C ILE A 240 -9.56 -2.83 -0.73
N GLY A 241 -10.00 -3.47 0.36
CA GLY A 241 -11.01 -2.94 1.28
C GLY A 241 -12.43 -2.82 0.71
N SER A 242 -12.69 -3.39 -0.48
CA SER A 242 -14.00 -3.32 -1.16
C SER A 242 -14.97 -4.42 -0.69
N SER A 243 -14.49 -5.47 -0.03
CA SER A 243 -15.32 -6.52 0.60
C SER A 243 -14.56 -7.14 1.77
N THR A 244 -15.23 -7.96 2.57
CA THR A 244 -14.60 -8.70 3.67
C THR A 244 -14.81 -10.19 3.50
N ILE A 245 -13.72 -10.96 3.65
CA ILE A 245 -13.81 -12.41 3.80
C ILE A 245 -14.39 -12.69 5.19
N LYS A 246 -15.34 -13.63 5.26
CA LYS A 246 -15.94 -14.02 6.54
C LYS A 246 -14.87 -14.62 7.45
N SER A 247 -14.98 -14.35 8.75
CA SER A 247 -14.00 -14.78 9.75
C SER A 247 -13.74 -16.30 9.70
N GLU A 248 -14.77 -17.10 9.44
CA GLU A 248 -14.65 -18.54 9.28
C GLU A 248 -13.80 -18.98 8.06
N ASN A 249 -13.75 -18.17 7.00
CA ASN A 249 -13.05 -18.49 5.75
C ASN A 249 -11.66 -17.87 5.65
N ILE A 250 -11.22 -17.07 6.64
CA ILE A 250 -9.87 -16.50 6.67
C ILE A 250 -8.82 -17.61 6.58
N ARG A 251 -9.05 -18.75 7.23
CA ARG A 251 -8.14 -19.90 7.16
C ARG A 251 -8.07 -20.54 5.78
N ASN A 252 -9.13 -20.45 4.98
CA ASN A 252 -9.14 -20.98 3.61
C ASN A 252 -8.37 -20.05 2.67
N ALA A 253 -8.49 -18.74 2.90
CA ALA A 253 -7.86 -17.71 2.10
C ALA A 253 -6.40 -17.43 2.48
N ASP A 254 -5.97 -17.77 3.69
CA ASP A 254 -4.57 -17.67 4.17
C ASP A 254 -3.76 -18.88 3.69
N LEU A 255 -3.12 -18.75 2.52
CA LEU A 255 -2.39 -19.83 1.86
C LEU A 255 -0.91 -19.90 2.27
N ASN A 256 -0.41 -18.91 2.99
CA ASN A 256 0.93 -18.91 3.56
C ASN A 256 0.97 -19.28 5.05
N GLY A 257 -0.17 -19.30 5.72
CA GLY A 257 -0.34 -19.71 7.11
C GLY A 257 0.17 -18.67 8.12
N ASP A 258 0.29 -17.40 7.71
CA ASP A 258 0.77 -16.31 8.58
C ASP A 258 -0.33 -15.65 9.41
N GLY A 259 -1.59 -16.08 9.22
CA GLY A 259 -2.77 -15.60 9.91
C GLY A 259 -3.34 -14.31 9.32
N LYS A 260 -2.84 -13.82 8.19
CA LYS A 260 -3.29 -12.60 7.51
C LYS A 260 -3.60 -12.91 6.05
N ILE A 261 -4.60 -12.22 5.51
CA ILE A 261 -4.84 -12.25 4.06
C ILE A 261 -4.02 -11.16 3.42
N SER A 262 -3.11 -11.55 2.53
CA SER A 262 -2.16 -10.66 1.88
C SER A 262 -2.05 -10.92 0.38
N ILE A 263 -1.27 -10.09 -0.31
CA ILE A 263 -0.95 -10.30 -1.73
C ILE A 263 -0.23 -11.64 -1.96
N ILE A 264 0.48 -12.17 -0.96
CA ILE A 264 1.17 -13.47 -1.05
C ILE A 264 0.14 -14.59 -1.20
N ASP A 265 -0.96 -14.50 -0.46
CA ASP A 265 -2.04 -15.49 -0.52
C ASP A 265 -2.77 -15.43 -1.85
N LEU A 266 -2.99 -14.22 -2.37
CA LEU A 266 -3.54 -14.06 -3.71
C LEU A 266 -2.66 -14.69 -4.79
N ILE A 267 -1.34 -14.48 -4.72
CA ILE A 267 -0.38 -15.07 -5.67
C ILE A 267 -0.46 -16.59 -5.61
N LYS A 268 -0.48 -17.16 -4.39
CA LYS A 268 -0.63 -18.61 -4.21
C LYS A 268 -1.96 -19.12 -4.76
N LEU A 269 -3.05 -18.41 -4.51
CA LEU A 269 -4.38 -18.78 -4.97
C LEU A 269 -4.45 -18.79 -6.51
N LYS A 270 -3.84 -17.81 -7.16
CA LYS A 270 -3.76 -17.75 -8.62
C LYS A 270 -2.95 -18.91 -9.22
N ASN A 271 -1.87 -19.33 -8.55
CA ASN A 271 -1.04 -20.45 -8.99
C ASN A 271 -1.74 -21.81 -8.89
N ILE A 272 -2.84 -21.93 -8.14
CA ILE A 272 -3.67 -23.16 -8.12
C ILE A 272 -4.35 -23.39 -9.48
N PHE A 273 -4.61 -22.32 -10.24
CA PHE A 273 -5.30 -22.37 -11.54
C PHE A 273 -4.36 -22.37 -12.75
N SER A 274 -3.04 -22.38 -12.54
CA SER A 274 -2.01 -22.35 -13.59
C SER A 274 -1.46 -23.75 -13.86
#